data_AF-A0A3S2C1T0-F1
#
_entry.id   AF-A0A3S2C1T0-F1
#
_cell.length_a   1.000
_cell.length_b   1.000
_cell.length_c   1.000
_cell.angle_alpha   90.00
_cell.angle_beta   90.00
_cell.angle_gamma   90.00
#
_symmetry.space_group_name_H-M   'P 1'
#
loop_
_entity.id
_entity.type
_entity.pdbx_description
1 polymer ?
#
loop_
_entity_poly.entity_id
_entity_poly.type
_entity_poly.pdbx_seq_one_letter_code
_entity_poly.pdbx_strand_id
1 'polypeptide(L)'
;MNFDPRFSGRKFASVGTRPIRPDGIDKVTGRARYGADFNMAGQLVGRVLRSPHAHARIVKIDISKAEKLAGVKAVITAADLPDLTDGDAAMYDVLDN
;
A
#
# COMPACT_ATOMS: atom_id res chain seq x y z
N MET A 1 17.47 -0.19 -28.00
CA MET A 1 17.00 1.18 -28.31
C MET A 1 18.23 2.02 -28.64
N ASN A 2 18.33 2.52 -29.88
CA ASN A 2 19.47 3.36 -30.29
C ASN A 2 19.11 4.84 -30.17
N PHE A 3 20.10 5.66 -29.81
CA PHE A 3 19.99 7.12 -29.80
C PHE A 3 19.63 7.63 -31.21
N ASP A 4 18.56 8.42 -31.31
CA ASP A 4 18.15 9.05 -32.56
C ASP A 4 18.78 10.45 -32.67
N PRO A 5 19.77 10.65 -33.57
CA PRO A 5 20.52 11.89 -33.68
C PRO A 5 19.67 13.08 -34.14
N ARG A 6 18.47 12.86 -34.70
CA ARG A 6 17.56 13.93 -35.17
C ARG A 6 17.05 14.84 -34.06
N PHE A 7 17.15 14.40 -32.80
CA PHE A 7 16.75 15.18 -31.64
C PHE A 7 17.93 15.91 -30.96
N SER A 8 19.17 15.69 -31.42
CA SER A 8 20.35 16.33 -30.85
C SER A 8 20.37 17.84 -31.13
N GLY A 9 20.56 18.65 -30.09
CA GLY A 9 20.63 20.12 -30.19
C GLY A 9 19.32 20.83 -30.52
N ARG A 10 18.20 20.11 -30.65
CA ARG A 10 16.90 20.70 -30.95
C ARG A 10 16.30 21.37 -29.71
N LYS A 11 15.85 22.62 -29.86
CA LYS A 11 15.01 23.28 -28.83
C LYS A 11 13.57 22.82 -28.98
N PHE A 12 12.97 22.35 -27.90
CA PHE A 12 11.58 21.93 -27.86
C PHE A 12 10.74 22.99 -27.13
N ALA A 13 9.45 23.04 -27.47
CA ALA A 13 8.53 23.99 -26.84
C ALA A 13 8.26 23.68 -25.35
N SER A 14 8.39 22.42 -24.93
CA SER A 14 8.10 21.98 -23.57
C SER A 14 9.27 21.25 -22.92
N VAL A 15 9.90 20.30 -23.63
CA VAL A 15 11.07 19.55 -23.13
C VAL A 15 12.25 20.51 -22.88
N GLY A 16 12.81 20.47 -21.67
CA GLY A 16 13.92 21.35 -21.25
C GLY A 16 13.49 22.74 -20.78
N THR A 17 12.19 23.02 -20.69
CA THR A 17 11.65 24.29 -20.17
C THR A 17 11.14 24.15 -18.73
N ARG A 18 10.57 25.22 -18.15
CA ARG A 18 9.94 25.22 -16.81
C ARG A 18 8.41 25.34 -16.94
N PRO A 19 7.69 24.30 -17.42
CA PRO A 19 6.25 24.35 -17.54
C PRO A 19 5.58 24.37 -16.17
N ILE A 20 4.37 24.94 -16.10
CA ILE A 20 3.53 24.85 -14.90
C ILE A 20 3.12 23.39 -14.72
N ARG A 21 3.35 22.86 -13.51
CA ARG A 21 2.97 21.49 -13.17
C ARG A 21 1.43 21.39 -13.08
N PRO A 22 0.76 20.55 -13.88
CA PRO A 22 -0.72 20.49 -13.90
C PRO A 22 -1.35 20.15 -12.55
N ASP A 23 -0.75 19.24 -11.79
CA ASP A 23 -1.18 18.82 -10.45
C ASP A 23 -0.60 19.71 -9.33
N GLY A 24 0.13 20.78 -9.69
CA GLY A 24 0.84 21.65 -8.77
C GLY A 24 -0.09 22.35 -7.78
N ILE A 25 -1.12 23.04 -8.29
CA ILE A 25 -2.04 23.84 -7.48
C ILE A 25 -2.80 22.96 -6.48
N ASP A 26 -3.36 21.84 -6.92
CA ASP A 26 -4.16 20.98 -6.05
C ASP A 26 -3.34 20.39 -4.91
N LYS A 27 -2.07 20.04 -5.17
CA LYS A 27 -1.16 19.54 -4.14
C LYS A 27 -0.78 20.61 -3.10
N VAL A 28 -0.52 21.85 -3.52
CA VAL A 28 -0.11 22.93 -2.59
C VAL A 28 -1.28 23.59 -1.87
N THR A 29 -2.51 23.39 -2.35
CA THR A 29 -3.73 23.93 -1.75
C THR A 29 -4.51 22.90 -0.92
N GLY A 30 -4.05 21.64 -0.87
CA GLY A 30 -4.76 20.55 -0.18
C GLY A 30 -6.02 20.07 -0.89
N ARG A 31 -6.23 20.44 -2.17
CA ARG A 31 -7.36 19.95 -2.98
C ARG A 31 -7.10 18.58 -3.60
N ALA A 32 -5.83 18.18 -3.73
CA ALA A 32 -5.47 16.86 -4.18
C ALA A 32 -5.94 15.81 -3.15
N ARG A 33 -6.68 14.80 -3.60
CA ARG A 33 -7.12 13.68 -2.77
C ARG A 33 -6.21 12.47 -2.96
N TYR A 34 -5.81 11.88 -1.85
CA TYR A 34 -5.01 10.66 -1.75
C TYR A 34 -5.84 9.54 -1.14
N GLY A 35 -5.31 8.31 -1.15
CA GLY A 35 -6.05 7.12 -0.71
C GLY A 35 -6.67 7.24 0.69
N ALA A 36 -6.00 7.94 1.62
CA ALA A 36 -6.50 8.15 2.98
C ALA A 36 -7.59 9.22 3.10
N ASP A 37 -7.80 10.04 2.08
CA ASP A 37 -8.79 11.14 2.09
C ASP A 37 -10.19 10.67 1.67
N PHE A 38 -10.32 9.41 1.25
CA PHE A 38 -11.59 8.81 0.87
C PHE A 38 -12.30 8.19 2.07
N ASN A 39 -13.58 8.51 2.21
CA ASN A 39 -14.50 7.91 3.17
C ASN A 39 -15.75 7.48 2.41
N MET A 40 -16.00 6.18 2.34
CA MET A 40 -17.16 5.59 1.66
C MET A 40 -18.22 5.15 2.68
N ALA A 41 -19.49 5.16 2.27
CA ALA A 41 -20.57 4.63 3.10
C ALA A 41 -20.30 3.16 3.43
N GLY A 42 -20.34 2.80 4.72
CA GLY A 42 -20.07 1.44 5.19
C GLY A 42 -18.59 1.04 5.29
N GLN A 43 -17.65 1.95 5.05
CA GLN A 43 -16.22 1.67 5.17
C GLN A 43 -15.83 1.29 6.61
N LEU A 44 -15.10 0.19 6.77
CA LEU A 44 -14.48 -0.21 8.03
C LEU A 44 -13.10 0.45 8.19
N VAL A 45 -12.75 0.79 9.44
CA VAL A 45 -11.43 1.33 9.76
C VAL A 45 -10.56 0.21 10.34
N GLY A 46 -9.45 -0.07 9.65
CA GLY A 46 -8.47 -1.07 10.08
C GLY A 46 -7.41 -0.51 11.03
N ARG A 47 -6.90 -1.40 11.90
CA ARG A 47 -5.69 -1.19 12.70
C ARG A 47 -4.85 -2.46 12.62
N VAL A 48 -3.55 -2.30 12.40
CA VAL A 48 -2.61 -3.41 12.28
C VAL A 48 -1.87 -3.58 13.59
N LEU A 49 -1.99 -4.75 14.22
CA LEU A 49 -1.15 -5.16 15.33
C LEU A 49 0.15 -5.73 14.77
N ARG A 50 1.29 -5.15 15.14
CA ARG A 50 2.61 -5.60 14.69
C ARG A 50 3.36 -6.36 15.78
N SER A 51 4.26 -7.23 15.36
CA SER A 51 5.17 -7.93 16.28
C SER A 51 6.00 -6.92 17.09
N PRO A 52 6.12 -7.10 18.42
CA PRO A 52 7.05 -6.32 19.23
C PRO A 52 8.49 -6.84 19.13
N HIS A 53 8.71 -7.98 18.46
CA HIS A 53 10.01 -8.61 18.28
C HIS A 53 10.48 -8.50 16.83
N ALA A 54 11.77 -8.21 16.63
CA ALA A 54 12.37 -8.14 15.30
C ALA A 54 12.36 -9.50 14.56
N HIS A 55 12.51 -10.61 15.30
CA HIS A 55 12.40 -11.96 14.78
C HIS A 55 11.86 -12.90 15.86
N ALA A 56 10.76 -13.59 15.57
CA ALA A 56 10.14 -14.54 16.48
C ALA A 56 9.22 -15.49 15.72
N ARG A 57 9.01 -16.70 16.25
CA ARG A 57 7.96 -17.62 15.79
C ARG A 57 6.65 -17.30 16.50
N ILE A 58 5.58 -17.10 15.74
CA ILE A 58 4.23 -16.96 16.29
C ILE A 58 3.79 -18.32 16.82
N VAL A 59 3.64 -18.45 18.14
CA VAL A 59 3.17 -19.70 18.78
C VAL A 59 1.64 -19.70 18.92
N LYS A 60 1.05 -18.55 19.22
CA LYS A 60 -0.39 -18.40 19.42
C LYS A 60 -0.82 -16.95 19.15
N ILE A 61 -2.01 -16.79 18.57
CA ILE A 61 -2.75 -15.53 18.52
C ILE A 61 -4.07 -15.76 19.25
N ASP A 62 -4.38 -14.95 20.26
CA ASP A 62 -5.66 -14.99 20.98
C ASP A 62 -6.45 -13.71 20.69
N ILE A 63 -7.52 -13.85 19.92
CA ILE A 63 -8.36 -12.74 19.45
C ILE A 63 -9.58 -12.47 20.34
N SER A 64 -9.82 -13.32 21.36
CA SER A 64 -11.08 -13.38 22.10
C SER A 64 -11.46 -12.08 22.82
N LYS A 65 -10.47 -11.29 23.24
CA LYS A 65 -10.72 -9.97 23.86
C LYS A 65 -11.07 -8.93 22.81
N ALA A 66 -10.37 -8.93 21.68
CA ALA A 66 -10.56 -7.94 20.62
C ALA A 66 -11.94 -8.09 19.97
N GLU A 67 -12.38 -9.32 19.71
CA GLU A 67 -13.70 -9.62 19.13
C GLU A 67 -14.87 -9.13 19.99
N LYS A 68 -14.68 -9.04 21.31
CA LYS A 68 -15.72 -8.61 22.26
C LYS A 68 -15.82 -7.10 22.43
N LEU A 69 -14.89 -6.33 21.87
CA LEU A 69 -14.91 -4.88 22.00
C LEU A 69 -16.04 -4.28 21.16
N ALA A 70 -16.79 -3.34 21.77
CA ALA A 70 -17.81 -2.59 21.05
C ALA A 70 -17.18 -1.83 19.87
N GLY A 71 -17.79 -1.96 18.68
CA GLY A 71 -17.31 -1.33 17.44
C GLY A 71 -16.29 -2.16 16.66
N VAL A 72 -15.79 -3.28 17.19
CA VAL A 72 -15.00 -4.23 16.40
C VAL A 72 -15.92 -5.03 15.50
N LYS A 73 -15.73 -4.91 14.18
CA LYS A 73 -16.49 -5.67 13.19
C LYS A 73 -15.90 -7.06 12.93
N ALA A 74 -14.57 -7.17 12.93
CA ALA A 74 -13.83 -8.41 12.69
C ALA A 74 -12.39 -8.28 13.21
N VAL A 75 -11.77 -9.42 13.51
CA VAL A 75 -10.33 -9.55 13.73
C VAL A 75 -9.80 -10.53 12.70
N ILE A 76 -8.91 -10.08 11.82
CA ILE A 76 -8.40 -10.88 10.69
C ILE A 76 -6.97 -11.34 11.01
N THR A 77 -6.71 -12.62 10.78
CA THR A 77 -5.42 -13.29 10.99
C THR A 77 -4.99 -14.04 9.73
N ALA A 78 -3.83 -14.69 9.76
CA ALA A 78 -3.39 -15.57 8.68
C ALA A 78 -4.36 -16.73 8.41
N ALA A 79 -5.15 -17.16 9.41
CA ALA A 79 -6.12 -18.24 9.25
C ALA A 79 -7.32 -17.88 8.37
N ASP A 80 -7.54 -16.58 8.11
CA ASP A 80 -8.64 -16.08 7.27
C ASP A 80 -8.21 -15.91 5.80
N LEU A 81 -6.93 -16.11 5.49
CA LEU A 81 -6.36 -15.96 4.17
C LEU A 81 -6.20 -17.32 3.48
N PRO A 82 -6.30 -17.38 2.14
CA PRO A 82 -6.03 -18.63 1.42
C PRO A 82 -4.56 -19.03 1.60
N ASP A 83 -4.34 -20.33 1.78
CA ASP A 83 -3.00 -20.90 1.70
C ASP A 83 -2.58 -20.94 0.22
N LEU A 84 -1.53 -20.19 -0.11
CA LEU A 84 -0.97 -20.13 -1.46
C LEU A 84 0.24 -21.05 -1.63
N THR A 85 0.61 -21.80 -0.59
CA THR A 85 1.81 -22.63 -0.58
C THR A 85 1.53 -24.12 -0.56
N ASP A 86 0.26 -24.54 -0.69
CA ASP A 86 -0.17 -25.94 -0.58
C ASP A 86 0.35 -26.63 0.70
N GLY A 87 0.47 -25.86 1.80
CA GLY A 87 0.98 -26.31 3.08
C GLY A 87 2.51 -26.23 3.27
N ASP A 88 3.27 -25.80 2.26
CA ASP A 88 4.72 -25.62 2.37
C ASP A 88 5.08 -24.20 2.85
N ALA A 89 5.32 -24.04 4.14
CA ALA A 89 5.69 -22.75 4.72
C ALA A 89 7.03 -22.20 4.19
N ALA A 90 7.89 -22.99 3.56
CA ALA A 90 9.14 -22.50 2.97
C ALA A 90 8.90 -21.66 1.70
N MET A 91 7.71 -21.78 1.08
CA MET A 91 7.36 -21.08 -0.16
C MET A 91 6.83 -19.66 0.07
N TYR A 92 6.58 -19.23 1.31
CA TYR A 92 6.12 -17.86 1.58
C TYR A 92 7.12 -16.81 1.06
N ASP A 93 8.43 -17.03 1.26
CA ASP A 93 9.47 -16.11 0.79
C ASP A 93 9.56 -16.02 -0.75
N VAL A 94 9.09 -17.04 -1.47
CA VAL A 94 9.10 -17.09 -2.94
C VAL A 94 7.94 -16.28 -3.53
N LEU A 95 6.79 -16.25 -2.85
CA LEU A 95 5.58 -15.56 -3.32
C LEU A 95 5.59 -14.05 -3.07
N ASP A 96 6.43 -13.58 -2.15
CA ASP A 96 6.53 -12.16 -1.79
C ASP A 96 7.42 -11.33 -2.75
N ASN A 97 7.96 -11.92 -3.83
CA ASN A 97 8.88 -11.28 -4.79
C ASN A 97 8.32 -11.14 -6.22
#